data_AF-A0A1I1M6E0-F1
#
_entry.id   AF-A0A1I1M6E0-F1
#
_cell.length_a   1.000
_cell.length_b   1.000
_cell.length_c   1.000
_cell.angle_alpha   90.00
_cell.angle_beta   90.00
_cell.angle_gamma   90.00
#
_symmetry.space_group_name_H-M   'P 1'
#
loop_
_entity.id
_entity.type
_entity.pdbx_description
1 polymer ?
#
loop_
_entity_poly.entity_id
_entity_poly.type
_entity_poly.pdbx_seq_one_letter_code
_entity_poly.pdbx_strand_id
1 'polypeptide(L)'
;MKLIYNGGNRKLSRVVKRANEILLSSFYFIEIEKYLQQNYDEDRSSVFLRELRSLDREVDVKGFWNPIGSRFLRAKDDYILINTAHLSKSHRTLLAQLIGEYLLILDQQEQLSRIIPLNDGANLPANFGSIAKNFM
;
A
#
# COMPACT_ATOMS: atom_id res chain seq x y z
N MET A 1 3.44 -10.62 4.18
CA MET A 1 3.49 -9.22 3.69
C MET A 1 4.47 -8.37 4.48
N LYS A 2 5.43 -7.72 3.81
CA LYS A 2 6.43 -6.90 4.50
C LYS A 2 7.13 -5.90 3.57
N LEU A 3 7.33 -4.68 4.05
CA LEU A 3 8.16 -3.65 3.43
C LEU A 3 9.54 -3.61 4.08
N ILE A 4 10.59 -3.61 3.27
CA ILE A 4 11.99 -3.58 3.74
C ILE A 4 12.61 -2.23 3.37
N TYR A 5 13.13 -1.50 4.35
CA TYR A 5 13.83 -0.24 4.13
C TYR A 5 15.14 -0.20 4.89
N ASN A 6 16.25 -0.17 4.14
CA ASN A 6 17.61 -0.15 4.68
C ASN A 6 18.31 1.21 4.51
N GLY A 7 17.57 2.27 4.11
CA GLY A 7 18.15 3.59 3.88
C GLY A 7 18.22 4.47 5.14
N GLY A 8 18.97 5.57 5.06
CA GLY A 8 19.23 6.47 6.19
C GLY A 8 18.14 7.50 6.52
N ASN A 9 17.04 7.58 5.75
CA ASN A 9 16.01 8.60 6.01
C ASN A 9 15.11 8.20 7.18
N ARG A 10 15.26 8.89 8.33
CA ARG A 10 14.53 8.59 9.56
C ARG A 10 13.01 8.67 9.43
N LYS A 11 12.50 9.61 8.62
CA LYS A 11 11.04 9.73 8.40
C LYS A 11 10.53 8.52 7.65
N LEU A 12 11.21 8.13 6.58
CA LEU A 12 10.82 6.99 5.77
C LEU A 12 10.91 5.68 6.57
N SER A 13 11.98 5.49 7.35
CA SER A 13 12.11 4.33 8.27
C SER A 13 10.92 4.21 9.24
N ARG A 14 10.48 5.32 9.84
CA ARG A 14 9.30 5.33 10.72
C ARG A 14 8.01 4.98 9.99
N VAL A 15 7.82 5.53 8.78
CA VAL A 15 6.61 5.25 7.97
C VAL A 15 6.59 3.77 7.54
N VAL A 16 7.72 3.22 7.11
CA VAL A 16 7.84 1.80 6.72
C VAL A 16 7.52 0.90 7.90
N LYS A 17 8.07 1.20 9.09
CA LYS A 17 7.72 0.46 10.31
C LYS A 17 6.21 0.49 10.56
N ARG A 18 5.59 1.67 10.50
CA ARG A 18 4.15 1.81 10.72
C ARG A 18 3.31 1.11 9.64
N ALA A 19 3.76 1.14 8.39
CA ALA A 19 3.11 0.42 7.30
C ALA A 19 3.09 -1.09 7.56
N ASN A 20 4.22 -1.66 7.99
CA ASN A 20 4.29 -3.07 8.37
C ASN A 20 3.34 -3.42 9.52
N GLU A 21 3.26 -2.58 10.55
CA GLU A 21 2.29 -2.78 11.65
C GLU A 21 0.84 -2.81 11.15
N ILE A 22 0.49 -1.97 10.16
CA ILE A 22 -0.86 -1.90 9.59
C ILE A 22 -1.12 -3.08 8.66
N LEU A 23 -0.18 -3.45 7.80
CA LEU A 23 -0.31 -4.59 6.89
C LEU A 23 -0.49 -5.92 7.62
N LEU A 24 -0.02 -6.02 8.87
CA LEU A 24 -0.21 -7.18 9.74
C LEU A 24 -1.42 -7.06 10.68
N SER A 25 -2.12 -5.92 10.68
CA SER A 25 -3.20 -5.65 11.62
C SER A 25 -4.52 -6.29 11.18
N SER A 26 -5.14 -7.07 12.08
CA SER A 26 -6.49 -7.60 11.85
C SER A 26 -7.52 -6.49 11.63
N PHE A 27 -7.38 -5.34 12.31
CA PHE A 27 -8.31 -4.21 12.13
C PHE A 27 -8.24 -3.63 10.71
N TYR A 28 -7.06 -3.60 10.09
CA TYR A 28 -6.92 -3.13 8.73
C TYR A 28 -7.71 -4.04 7.77
N PHE A 29 -7.60 -5.36 7.93
CA PHE A 29 -8.37 -6.32 7.14
C PHE A 29 -9.88 -6.26 7.39
N ILE A 30 -10.32 -5.96 8.62
CA ILE A 30 -11.75 -5.74 8.91
C ILE A 30 -12.27 -4.52 8.15
N GLU A 31 -11.52 -3.43 8.08
CA GLU A 31 -11.94 -2.25 7.32
C GLU A 31 -11.93 -2.50 5.80
N ILE A 32 -10.99 -3.29 5.29
CA ILE A 32 -11.03 -3.80 3.91
C ILE A 32 -12.30 -4.63 3.69
N GLU A 33 -12.59 -5.58 4.57
CA GLU A 33 -13.77 -6.45 4.46
C GLU A 33 -15.09 -5.67 4.46
N LYS A 34 -15.27 -4.74 5.40
CA LYS A 34 -16.43 -3.85 5.44
C LYS A 34 -16.59 -3.08 4.13
N TYR A 35 -15.48 -2.56 3.61
CA TYR A 35 -15.47 -1.85 2.35
C TYR A 35 -15.89 -2.75 1.18
N LEU A 36 -15.37 -3.97 1.12
CA LEU A 36 -15.71 -4.92 0.07
C LEU A 36 -17.18 -5.33 0.11
N GLN A 37 -17.71 -5.67 1.29
CA GLN A 37 -19.11 -6.04 1.50
C GLN A 37 -20.10 -4.92 1.12
N GLN A 38 -19.67 -3.66 1.15
CA GLN A 38 -20.49 -2.51 0.74
C GLN A 38 -20.52 -2.30 -0.78
N ASN A 39 -19.54 -2.81 -1.52
CA ASN A 39 -19.30 -2.45 -2.93
C ASN A 39 -19.29 -3.65 -3.89
N TYR A 40 -19.12 -4.87 -3.39
CA TYR A 40 -18.98 -6.09 -4.17
C TYR A 40 -19.79 -7.24 -3.55
N ASP A 41 -20.05 -8.29 -4.32
CA ASP A 41 -20.71 -9.50 -3.81
C ASP A 41 -19.83 -10.26 -2.79
N GLU A 42 -20.49 -11.06 -1.95
CA GLU A 42 -19.87 -11.80 -0.85
C GLU A 42 -18.82 -12.80 -1.35
N ASP A 43 -19.08 -13.47 -2.47
CA ASP A 43 -18.18 -14.47 -3.04
C ASP A 43 -16.87 -13.84 -3.52
N ARG A 44 -16.94 -12.78 -4.35
CA ARG A 44 -15.74 -12.04 -4.81
C ARG A 44 -14.98 -11.42 -3.64
N SER A 45 -15.69 -10.84 -2.68
CA SER A 45 -15.10 -10.24 -1.49
C SER A 45 -14.31 -11.27 -0.66
N SER A 46 -14.90 -12.44 -0.44
CA SER A 46 -14.29 -13.54 0.32
C SER A 46 -13.07 -14.11 -0.38
N VAL A 47 -13.15 -14.32 -1.71
CA VAL A 47 -12.01 -14.77 -2.52
C VAL A 47 -10.88 -13.75 -2.47
N PHE A 48 -11.17 -12.47 -2.71
CA PHE A 48 -10.16 -11.41 -2.66
C PHE A 48 -9.46 -11.32 -1.31
N LEU A 49 -10.20 -11.35 -0.20
CA LEU A 49 -9.62 -11.30 1.15
C LEU A 49 -8.75 -12.51 1.46
N ARG A 50 -9.17 -13.70 1.02
CA ARG A 50 -8.39 -14.93 1.18
C ARG A 50 -7.07 -14.85 0.41
N GLU A 51 -7.12 -14.46 -0.86
CA GLU A 51 -5.92 -14.27 -1.68
C GLU A 51 -5.02 -13.19 -1.06
N LEU A 52 -5.57 -12.02 -0.73
CA LEU A 52 -4.78 -10.95 -0.13
C LEU A 52 -4.07 -11.42 1.15
N ARG A 53 -4.76 -12.13 2.05
CA ARG A 53 -4.16 -12.64 3.30
C ARG A 53 -3.12 -13.74 3.10
N SER A 54 -3.19 -14.52 2.03
CA SER A 54 -2.23 -15.59 1.76
C SER A 54 -0.90 -15.05 1.19
N LEU A 55 -0.86 -13.79 0.75
CA LEU A 55 0.34 -13.20 0.17
C LEU A 55 1.43 -12.94 1.20
N ASP A 56 2.45 -13.79 1.19
CA ASP A 56 3.69 -13.55 1.91
C ASP A 56 4.80 -13.02 1.01
N ARG A 57 4.67 -11.73 0.66
CA ARG A 57 5.66 -11.01 -0.16
C ARG A 57 6.44 -10.00 0.66
N GLU A 58 7.73 -9.94 0.41
CA GLU A 58 8.62 -8.87 0.85
C GLU A 58 8.86 -7.92 -0.33
N VAL A 59 8.74 -6.62 -0.09
CA VAL A 59 8.93 -5.57 -1.08
C VAL A 59 9.94 -4.56 -0.57
N ASP A 60 10.98 -4.31 -1.37
CA ASP A 60 11.99 -3.33 -1.03
C ASP A 60 11.48 -1.91 -1.20
N VAL A 61 11.86 -1.03 -0.29
CA VAL A 61 11.66 0.42 -0.40
C VAL A 61 13.02 1.05 -0.65
N LYS A 62 13.20 1.66 -1.81
CA LYS A 62 14.46 2.28 -2.22
C LYS A 62 14.32 3.78 -2.23
N GLY A 63 15.09 4.45 -1.37
CA GLY A 63 15.15 5.90 -1.30
C GLY A 63 16.26 6.45 -2.18
N PHE A 64 15.96 7.48 -2.97
CA PHE A 64 16.97 8.26 -3.69
C PHE A 64 16.77 9.75 -3.39
N TRP A 65 17.77 10.59 -3.62
CA TRP A 65 17.66 12.03 -3.43
C TRP A 65 17.74 12.73 -4.79
N ASN A 66 16.65 13.39 -5.21
CA ASN A 66 16.64 14.20 -6.42
C ASN A 66 15.71 15.42 -6.25
N PRO A 67 16.24 16.63 -6.01
CA PRO A 67 15.42 17.82 -5.75
C PRO A 67 14.65 18.32 -6.97
N ILE A 68 15.04 17.93 -8.19
CA ILE A 68 14.39 18.36 -9.44
C ILE A 68 13.40 17.29 -9.95
N GLY A 69 13.53 16.05 -9.47
CA GLY A 69 12.75 14.90 -9.91
C GLY A 69 11.29 14.88 -9.45
N SER A 70 10.58 13.86 -9.92
CA SER A 70 9.18 13.62 -9.55
C SER A 70 9.00 13.44 -8.04
N ARG A 71 7.84 13.91 -7.53
CA ARG A 71 7.44 13.81 -6.13
C ARG A 71 6.72 12.49 -5.80
N PHE A 72 6.28 11.76 -6.82
CA PHE A 72 5.48 10.55 -6.64
C PHE A 72 6.36 9.36 -6.28
N LEU A 73 5.84 8.53 -5.37
CA LEU A 73 6.34 7.17 -5.19
C LEU A 73 6.02 6.39 -6.47
N ARG A 74 6.85 5.41 -6.79
CA ARG A 74 6.62 4.57 -7.97
C ARG A 74 6.83 3.12 -7.60
N ALA A 75 5.78 2.33 -7.74
CA ALA A 75 5.88 0.90 -7.89
C ALA A 75 6.75 0.55 -9.10
N LYS A 76 7.68 -0.36 -8.85
CA LYS A 76 8.49 -1.09 -9.82
C LYS A 76 8.25 -2.57 -9.55
N ASP A 77 8.65 -3.42 -10.48
CA ASP A 77 8.29 -4.85 -10.51
C ASP A 77 8.40 -5.56 -9.15
N ASP A 78 9.42 -5.24 -8.34
CA ASP A 78 9.68 -5.83 -7.03
C ASP A 78 10.01 -4.80 -5.92
N TYR A 79 9.95 -3.49 -6.20
CA TYR A 79 10.31 -2.46 -5.22
C TYR A 79 9.53 -1.15 -5.38
N ILE A 80 9.46 -0.38 -4.30
CA ILE A 80 8.91 0.97 -4.27
C ILE A 80 10.05 1.97 -4.31
N LEU A 81 10.11 2.80 -5.35
CA LEU A 81 11.09 3.86 -5.47
C LEU A 81 10.54 5.18 -4.91
N ILE A 82 11.30 5.81 -4.01
CA ILE A 82 10.86 7.02 -3.30
C ILE A 82 11.91 8.12 -3.40
N ASN A 83 11.48 9.29 -3.89
CA ASN A 83 12.31 10.48 -3.89
C ASN A 83 12.28 11.16 -2.52
N THR A 84 13.36 10.97 -1.76
CA THR A 84 13.51 11.49 -0.40
C THR A 84 13.57 13.01 -0.32
N ALA A 85 13.91 13.71 -1.41
CA ALA A 85 13.88 15.17 -1.48
C ALA A 85 12.44 15.74 -1.43
N HIS A 86 11.44 14.95 -1.79
CA HIS A 86 10.05 15.37 -1.93
C HIS A 86 9.08 14.54 -1.08
N LEU A 87 9.55 13.95 0.04
CA LEU A 87 8.66 13.22 0.93
C LEU A 87 7.47 14.08 1.36
N SER A 88 6.26 13.53 1.23
CA SER A 88 5.06 14.20 1.70
C SER A 88 5.24 14.68 3.14
N LYS A 89 4.86 15.93 3.42
CA LYS A 89 4.96 16.50 4.79
C LYS A 89 4.08 15.70 5.76
N SER A 90 2.90 15.29 5.32
CA SER A 90 1.95 14.48 6.09
C SER A 90 2.40 13.03 6.20
N HIS A 91 2.54 12.54 7.45
CA HIS A 91 2.83 11.13 7.72
C HIS A 91 1.67 10.23 7.26
N ARG A 92 0.42 10.66 7.49
CA ARG A 92 -0.82 10.00 7.01
C ARG A 92 -0.81 9.78 5.51
N THR A 93 -0.46 10.83 4.76
CA THR A 93 -0.43 10.75 3.31
C THR A 93 0.69 9.84 2.83
N LEU A 94 1.90 9.97 3.38
CA LEU A 94 3.04 9.15 2.98
C LEU A 94 2.82 7.66 3.29
N LEU A 95 2.22 7.35 4.44
CA LEU A 95 1.83 5.99 4.82
C LEU A 95 0.84 5.39 3.82
N ALA A 96 -0.23 6.12 3.52
CA ALA A 96 -1.25 5.67 2.58
C ALA A 96 -0.69 5.44 1.17
N GLN A 97 0.18 6.35 0.71
CA GLN A 97 0.90 6.20 -0.56
C GLN A 97 1.74 4.93 -0.54
N LEU A 98 2.52 4.69 0.53
CA LEU A 98 3.40 3.53 0.63
C LEU A 98 2.63 2.20 0.58
N ILE A 99 1.52 2.10 1.32
CA ILE A 99 0.67 0.90 1.30
C ILE A 99 -0.03 0.76 -0.06
N GLY A 100 -0.46 1.86 -0.67
CA GLY A 100 -1.04 1.83 -2.01
C GLY A 100 -0.05 1.27 -3.05
N GLU A 101 1.17 1.78 -3.09
CA GLU A 101 2.21 1.28 -4.01
C GLU A 101 2.59 -0.17 -3.72
N TYR A 102 2.60 -0.59 -2.45
CA TYR A 102 2.83 -1.99 -2.07
C TYR A 102 1.77 -2.91 -2.69
N LEU A 103 0.49 -2.54 -2.58
CA LEU A 103 -0.61 -3.33 -3.16
C LEU A 103 -0.57 -3.35 -4.69
N LEU A 104 -0.10 -2.28 -5.33
CA LEU A 104 0.12 -2.27 -6.78
C LEU A 104 1.21 -3.26 -7.21
N ILE A 105 2.28 -3.40 -6.42
CA ILE A 105 3.32 -4.41 -6.70
C ILE A 105 2.75 -5.83 -6.55
N LEU A 106 1.95 -6.08 -5.50
CA LEU A 106 1.26 -7.37 -5.36
C LEU A 106 0.35 -7.66 -6.55
N ASP A 107 -0.36 -6.65 -7.05
CA ASP A 107 -1.25 -6.80 -8.19
C ASP A 107 -0.53 -7.10 -9.51
N GLN A 108 0.61 -6.45 -9.74
CA GLN A 108 1.45 -6.73 -10.91
C GLN A 108 1.91 -8.19 -10.96
N GLN A 109 2.11 -8.81 -9.80
CA GLN A 109 2.61 -10.18 -9.68
C GLN A 109 1.47 -11.23 -9.61
N GLU A 110 0.43 -10.94 -8.84
CA GLU A 110 -0.61 -11.91 -8.43
C GLU A 110 -1.97 -11.63 -9.08
N GLN A 111 -2.12 -10.51 -9.79
CA GLN A 111 -3.29 -10.14 -10.59
C GLN A 111 -4.60 -10.07 -9.76
N LEU A 112 -4.51 -9.58 -8.52
CA LEU A 112 -5.64 -9.39 -7.60
C LEU A 112 -6.78 -8.55 -8.22
N SER A 113 -6.43 -7.59 -9.09
CA SER A 113 -7.34 -6.75 -9.86
C SER A 113 -8.30 -7.52 -10.76
N ARG A 114 -7.99 -8.78 -11.10
CA ARG A 114 -8.94 -9.68 -11.79
C ARG A 114 -10.13 -10.06 -10.91
N ILE A 115 -9.95 -10.07 -9.59
CA ILE A 115 -11.02 -10.37 -8.63
C ILE A 115 -11.74 -9.07 -8.28
N ILE A 116 -11.01 -8.05 -7.82
CA ILE A 116 -11.55 -6.74 -7.45
C ILE A 116 -10.56 -5.66 -7.91
N PRO A 117 -10.98 -4.69 -8.74
CA PRO A 117 -10.11 -3.61 -9.19
C PRO A 117 -9.48 -2.86 -8.01
N LEU A 118 -8.14 -2.83 -7.95
CA LEU A 118 -7.43 -2.05 -6.93
C LEU A 118 -7.36 -0.56 -7.26
N ASN A 119 -7.67 -0.20 -8.52
CA ASN A 119 -7.61 1.14 -9.08
C ASN A 119 -8.74 1.30 -10.11
N ASP A 120 -10.00 1.41 -9.67
CA ASP A 120 -11.02 1.99 -10.54
C ASP A 120 -10.96 3.52 -10.39
N GLY A 121 -10.54 4.18 -11.47
CA GLY A 121 -10.24 5.60 -11.57
C GLY A 121 -11.38 6.58 -11.29
N ALA A 122 -12.44 6.17 -10.59
CA ALA A 122 -13.46 7.05 -10.07
C ALA A 122 -14.10 6.44 -8.81
N ASN A 123 -13.84 7.05 -7.66
CA ASN A 123 -14.67 6.96 -6.45
C ASN A 123 -14.72 5.63 -5.66
N LEU A 124 -13.67 4.80 -5.67
CA LEU A 124 -13.32 4.08 -4.45
C LEU A 124 -12.64 5.10 -3.50
N PRO A 125 -12.79 5.04 -2.16
CA PRO A 125 -11.98 5.86 -1.27
C PRO A 125 -10.51 5.56 -1.61
N ALA A 126 -9.88 6.54 -2.26
CA ALA A 126 -8.73 6.34 -3.15
C ALA A 126 -7.72 5.32 -2.62
N ASN A 127 -7.59 4.16 -3.27
CA ASN A 127 -6.75 3.01 -2.91
C ASN A 127 -6.96 2.41 -1.50
N PHE A 128 -6.84 1.09 -1.35
CA PHE A 128 -6.80 0.43 -0.04
C PHE A 128 -5.71 1.00 0.90
N GLY A 129 -4.72 1.71 0.35
CA GLY A 129 -3.78 2.52 1.12
C GLY A 129 -4.42 3.67 1.89
N SER A 130 -5.51 4.28 1.41
CA SER A 130 -6.22 5.34 2.15
C SER A 130 -6.89 4.84 3.42
N ILE A 131 -7.34 3.59 3.46
CA ILE A 131 -7.89 2.96 4.67
C ILE A 131 -6.84 3.04 5.80
N ALA A 132 -5.55 2.94 5.48
CA ALA A 132 -4.47 3.06 6.45
C ALA A 132 -4.40 4.44 7.14
N LYS A 133 -5.00 5.49 6.58
CA LYS A 133 -5.05 6.82 7.21
C LYS A 133 -5.86 6.82 8.50
N ASN A 134 -6.80 5.87 8.67
CA ASN A 134 -7.64 5.74 9.86
C ASN A 134 -6.89 5.13 11.06
N PHE A 135 -5.69 4.58 10.82
CA PHE A 135 -4.91 3.84 11.82
C PHE A 135 -3.74 4.66 12.38
N MET A 136 -3.90 5.99 12.50
CA MET A 136 -2.83 6.89 12.92
C MET A 136 -3.20 7.81 14.07
#